data_AF-A0A975HV99-F1
#
_entry.id   AF-A0A975HV99-F1
#
_cell.length_a   1.000
_cell.length_b   1.000
_cell.length_c   1.000
_cell.angle_alpha   90.00
_cell.angle_beta   90.00
_cell.angle_gamma   90.00
#
_symmetry.space_group_name_H-M   'P 1'
#
loop_
_entity.id
_entity.type
_entity.pdbx_description
1 polymer ?
#
loop_
_entity_poly.entity_id
_entity_poly.type
_entity_poly.pdbx_seq_one_letter_code
_entity_poly.pdbx_strand_id
1 'polypeptide(L)'
;MTLALLAAPLAAKPICRWVDSNGRTQISDVVPERYQSIAVCTDSQQYELSEQQQRAAEQRVEADRARAARDAAKPAAVPASGSPGPARAAPPRPAKRPAEVVTESTDCTTWWRLYDESAACFGPYRTTRGGIRAEAFEACNVIASPEAKCGPRVTAPR
;
A
#
# COMPACT_ATOMS: atom_id res chain seq x y z
N MET A 1 29.07 -14.40 -33.66
CA MET A 1 30.08 -13.91 -32.68
C MET A 1 29.33 -13.04 -31.70
N THR A 2 28.89 -13.62 -30.58
CA THR A 2 28.00 -12.94 -29.62
C THR A 2 28.87 -12.31 -28.53
N LEU A 3 28.90 -10.98 -28.47
CA LEU A 3 29.61 -10.24 -27.43
C LEU A 3 28.83 -10.36 -26.11
N ALA A 4 29.38 -11.06 -25.12
CA ALA A 4 28.87 -11.05 -23.76
C ALA A 4 29.34 -9.76 -23.07
N LEU A 5 28.40 -8.87 -22.72
CA LEU A 5 28.68 -7.74 -21.83
C LEU A 5 28.90 -8.28 -20.41
N LEU A 6 30.15 -8.29 -19.95
CA LEU A 6 30.47 -8.45 -18.54
C LEU A 6 30.15 -7.14 -17.82
N ALA A 7 29.01 -7.09 -17.13
CA ALA A 7 28.73 -6.03 -16.17
C ALA A 7 29.61 -6.26 -14.92
N ALA A 8 30.59 -5.41 -14.70
CA ALA A 8 31.34 -5.40 -13.45
C ALA A 8 30.41 -4.92 -12.32
N PRO A 9 30.28 -5.67 -11.20
CA PRO A 9 29.48 -5.22 -10.08
C PRO A 9 30.15 -4.00 -9.42
N LEU A 10 29.47 -2.85 -9.44
CA LEU A 10 29.80 -1.71 -8.59
C LEU A 10 29.44 -2.08 -7.15
N ALA A 11 30.45 -2.49 -6.36
CA ALA A 11 30.26 -2.72 -4.93
C ALA A 11 29.94 -1.40 -4.22
N ALA A 12 28.86 -1.38 -3.44
CA ALA A 12 28.52 -0.23 -2.60
C ALA A 12 29.59 -0.04 -1.51
N LYS A 13 30.15 1.17 -1.38
CA LYS A 13 31.08 1.48 -0.30
C LYS A 13 30.33 1.55 1.04
N PRO A 14 30.83 0.94 2.11
CA PRO A 14 30.17 0.98 3.40
C PRO A 14 30.22 2.39 3.99
N ILE A 15 29.12 2.83 4.61
CA ILE A 15 29.08 4.08 5.37
C ILE A 15 29.62 3.80 6.77
N CYS A 16 30.64 4.56 7.16
CA CYS A 16 31.35 4.40 8.41
C CYS A 16 31.09 5.57 9.36
N ARG A 17 31.07 5.29 10.65
CA ARG A 17 30.90 6.25 11.74
C ARG A 17 32.06 6.15 12.73
N TRP A 18 32.62 7.29 13.13
CA TRP A 18 33.66 7.36 14.17
C TRP A 18 33.53 8.66 14.97
N VAL A 19 34.28 8.77 16.08
CA VAL A 19 34.39 10.00 16.86
C VAL A 19 35.76 10.62 16.60
N ASP A 20 35.79 11.90 16.22
CA ASP A 20 37.03 12.62 15.94
C ASP A 20 37.72 13.13 17.22
N SER A 21 38.86 13.80 17.07
CA SER A 21 39.63 14.32 18.21
C SER A 21 38.96 15.47 18.97
N ASN A 22 37.92 16.08 18.39
CA ASN A 22 37.11 17.10 19.05
C ASN A 22 35.87 16.49 19.73
N GLY A 23 35.75 15.16 19.77
CA GLY A 23 34.59 14.47 20.32
C GLY A 23 33.36 14.50 19.40
N ARG A 24 33.51 14.90 18.14
CA ARG A 24 32.38 14.96 17.20
C ARG A 24 32.22 13.65 16.46
N THR A 25 30.99 13.18 16.35
CA THR A 25 30.66 12.04 15.50
C THR A 25 30.73 12.43 14.03
N GLN A 26 31.56 11.72 13.27
CA GLN A 26 31.69 11.84 11.83
C GLN A 26 31.07 10.62 11.16
N ILE A 27 30.46 10.84 10.00
CA ILE A 27 29.88 9.78 9.16
C ILE A 27 30.32 10.03 7.72
N SER A 28 30.94 9.04 7.08
CA SER A 28 31.49 9.15 5.73
C SER A 28 31.71 7.78 5.10
N ASP A 29 31.81 7.72 3.78
CA ASP A 29 32.30 6.55 3.02
C ASP A 29 33.84 6.49 2.99
N VAL A 30 34.51 7.58 3.38
CA VAL A 30 35.97 7.68 3.50
C VAL A 30 36.36 7.93 4.95
N VAL A 31 37.04 6.96 5.55
CA VAL A 31 37.59 7.06 6.92
C VAL A 31 39.07 7.43 6.85
N PRO A 32 39.49 8.56 7.46
CA PRO A 32 40.91 8.90 7.56
C PRO A 32 41.71 7.83 8.30
N GLU A 33 42.95 7.59 7.87
CA GLU A 33 43.80 6.48 8.35
C GLU A 33 43.89 6.37 9.88
N ARG A 34 44.08 7.50 10.56
CA ARG A 34 44.15 7.60 12.03
C ARG A 34 42.89 7.12 12.78
N TYR A 35 41.76 6.96 12.09
CA TYR A 35 40.48 6.56 12.66
C TYR A 35 39.99 5.20 12.19
N GLN A 36 40.73 4.51 11.32
CA GLN A 36 40.30 3.22 10.76
C GLN A 36 40.06 2.15 11.84
N SER A 37 40.88 2.12 12.90
CA SER A 37 40.75 1.15 13.99
C SER A 37 39.56 1.39 14.92
N ILE A 38 38.97 2.59 14.90
CA ILE A 38 37.84 2.96 15.76
C ILE A 38 36.53 3.19 14.98
N ALA A 39 36.60 3.18 13.65
CA ALA A 39 35.44 3.39 12.81
C ALA A 39 34.55 2.14 12.80
N VAL A 40 33.24 2.37 12.93
CA VAL A 40 32.22 1.33 12.80
C VAL A 40 31.54 1.52 11.46
N CYS A 41 31.71 0.54 10.57
CA CYS A 41 31.17 0.58 9.22
C CYS A 41 29.91 -0.28 9.08
N THR A 42 29.01 0.16 8.20
CA THR A 42 27.82 -0.61 7.85
C THR A 42 28.22 -1.87 7.10
N ASP A 43 27.81 -3.03 7.61
CA ASP A 43 27.93 -4.31 6.90
C ASP A 43 26.62 -4.57 6.16
N SER A 44 26.64 -4.47 4.83
CA SER A 44 25.45 -4.76 4.01
C SER A 44 25.20 -6.26 3.82
N GLN A 45 26.23 -7.11 3.97
CA GLN A 45 26.13 -8.54 3.67
C GLN A 45 25.23 -9.27 4.67
N GLN A 46 25.12 -8.77 5.91
CA GLN A 46 24.19 -9.33 6.91
C GLN A 46 22.72 -9.30 6.48
N TYR A 47 22.37 -8.48 5.47
CA TYR A 47 21.01 -8.35 4.94
C TYR A 47 20.83 -9.04 3.58
N GLU A 48 21.88 -9.65 3.02
CA GLU A 48 21.76 -10.39 1.78
C GLU A 48 20.96 -11.68 2.00
N LEU A 49 20.00 -11.92 1.12
CA LEU A 49 19.21 -13.14 1.16
C LEU A 49 20.06 -14.33 0.72
N SER A 50 20.00 -15.42 1.46
CA SER A 50 20.58 -16.68 0.98
C SER A 50 19.96 -17.10 -0.34
N GLU A 51 20.72 -17.82 -1.15
CA GLU A 51 20.29 -18.45 -2.40
C GLU A 51 18.95 -19.19 -2.29
N GLN A 52 18.72 -19.88 -1.17
CA GLN A 52 17.47 -20.58 -0.92
C GLN A 52 16.29 -19.62 -0.68
N GLN A 53 16.51 -18.53 0.05
CA GLN A 53 15.49 -17.49 0.28
C GLN A 53 15.13 -16.76 -1.01
N GLN A 54 16.11 -16.47 -1.86
CA GLN A 54 15.90 -15.86 -3.17
C GLN A 54 15.04 -16.77 -4.06
N ARG A 55 15.41 -18.04 -4.21
CA ARG A 55 14.61 -19.03 -4.96
C ARG A 55 13.18 -19.17 -4.42
N ALA A 56 13.02 -19.20 -3.11
CA ALA A 56 11.69 -19.26 -2.50
C ALA A 56 10.86 -18.00 -2.78
N ALA A 57 11.48 -16.82 -2.85
CA ALA A 57 10.80 -15.58 -3.22
C ALA A 57 10.34 -15.58 -4.68
N GLU A 58 11.21 -16.02 -5.60
CA GLU A 58 10.88 -16.16 -7.02
C GLU A 58 9.73 -17.14 -7.24
N GLN A 59 9.75 -18.28 -6.56
CA GLN A 59 8.65 -19.25 -6.61
C GLN A 59 7.32 -18.66 -6.14
N ARG A 60 7.33 -17.79 -5.12
CA ARG A 60 6.11 -17.10 -4.66
C ARG A 60 5.60 -16.13 -5.71
N VAL A 61 6.48 -15.32 -6.31
CA VAL A 61 6.12 -14.38 -7.38
C VAL A 61 5.50 -15.10 -8.57
N GLU A 62 6.10 -16.21 -9.01
CA GLU A 62 5.55 -16.99 -10.12
C GLU A 62 4.19 -17.61 -9.77
N ALA A 63 4.05 -18.14 -8.55
CA ALA A 63 2.77 -18.69 -8.10
C ALA A 63 1.66 -17.61 -7.99
N ASP A 64 2.00 -16.40 -7.54
CA ASP A 64 1.08 -15.26 -7.48
C ASP A 64 0.68 -14.80 -8.88
N ARG A 65 1.64 -14.70 -9.81
CA ARG A 65 1.36 -14.39 -11.22
C ARG A 65 0.43 -15.43 -11.84
N ALA A 66 0.66 -16.72 -11.60
CA ALA A 66 -0.19 -17.79 -12.11
C ALA A 66 -1.61 -17.72 -11.52
N ARG A 67 -1.76 -17.39 -10.23
CA ARG A 67 -3.07 -17.16 -9.61
C ARG A 67 -3.79 -15.97 -10.25
N ALA A 68 -3.12 -14.83 -10.36
CA ALA A 68 -3.69 -13.63 -10.97
C ALA A 68 -4.13 -13.87 -12.42
N ALA A 69 -3.35 -14.61 -13.22
CA ALA A 69 -3.71 -14.96 -14.58
C ALA A 69 -4.96 -15.87 -14.64
N ARG A 70 -5.09 -16.84 -13.73
CA ARG A 70 -6.28 -17.70 -13.61
C ARG A 70 -7.51 -16.92 -13.20
N ASP A 71 -7.37 -16.01 -12.24
CA ASP A 71 -8.45 -15.14 -11.77
C ASP A 71 -8.91 -14.19 -12.88
N ALA A 72 -7.99 -13.66 -13.69
CA ALA A 72 -8.30 -12.84 -14.86
C ALA A 72 -8.93 -13.63 -16.02
N ALA A 73 -8.55 -14.91 -16.20
CA ALA A 73 -9.10 -15.78 -17.23
C ALA A 73 -10.45 -16.40 -16.85
N LYS A 74 -10.85 -16.32 -15.57
CA LYS A 74 -12.17 -16.77 -15.12
C LYS A 74 -13.23 -15.82 -15.70
N PRO A 75 -14.18 -16.30 -16.50
CA PRO A 75 -15.28 -15.47 -16.96
C PRO A 75 -15.99 -14.90 -15.73
N ALA A 76 -16.30 -13.60 -15.75
CA ALA A 76 -17.23 -13.03 -14.78
C ALA A 76 -18.48 -13.92 -14.82
N ALA A 77 -18.81 -14.56 -13.70
CA ALA A 77 -20.05 -15.29 -13.59
C ALA A 77 -21.16 -14.28 -13.84
N VAL A 78 -21.75 -14.35 -15.04
CA VAL A 78 -22.93 -13.59 -15.37
C VAL A 78 -23.97 -14.01 -14.33
N PRO A 79 -24.49 -13.11 -13.48
CA PRO A 79 -25.59 -13.49 -12.62
C PRO A 79 -26.69 -14.01 -13.56
N ALA A 80 -27.13 -15.25 -13.34
CA ALA A 80 -28.19 -15.84 -14.14
C ALA A 80 -29.39 -14.89 -14.08
N SER A 81 -29.73 -14.28 -15.23
CA SER A 81 -30.97 -13.56 -15.42
C SER A 81 -32.11 -14.55 -15.26
N GLY A 82 -32.57 -14.72 -14.02
CA GLY A 82 -33.85 -15.36 -13.74
C GLY A 82 -34.95 -14.55 -14.40
N SER A 83 -35.83 -15.22 -15.13
CA SER A 83 -37.03 -14.61 -15.70
C SER A 83 -37.85 -13.86 -14.63
N PRO A 84 -38.54 -12.77 -14.98
CA PRO A 84 -39.36 -12.03 -14.03
C PRO A 84 -40.57 -12.87 -13.62
N GLY A 85 -40.50 -13.50 -12.45
CA GLY A 85 -41.69 -13.92 -11.72
C GLY A 85 -42.46 -12.69 -11.22
N PRO A 86 -43.78 -12.80 -10.97
CA PRO A 86 -44.60 -11.66 -10.56
C PRO A 86 -44.00 -11.00 -9.32
N ALA A 87 -43.68 -9.71 -9.46
CA ALA A 87 -42.99 -8.93 -8.46
C ALA A 87 -43.85 -8.81 -7.19
N ARG A 88 -43.50 -9.59 -6.17
CA ARG A 88 -43.87 -9.26 -4.79
C ARG A 88 -43.03 -8.05 -4.41
N ALA A 89 -43.67 -6.93 -4.10
CA ALA A 89 -43.00 -5.70 -3.70
C ALA A 89 -42.00 -6.01 -2.58
N ALA A 90 -40.71 -5.86 -2.88
CA ALA A 90 -39.66 -5.96 -1.88
C ALA A 90 -39.83 -4.80 -0.89
N PRO A 91 -39.59 -5.01 0.42
CA PRO A 91 -39.51 -3.91 1.36
C PRO A 91 -38.42 -2.93 0.88
N PRO A 92 -38.59 -1.60 1.12
CA PRO A 92 -37.60 -0.62 0.73
C PRO A 92 -36.24 -1.02 1.32
N ARG A 93 -35.25 -1.25 0.45
CA ARG A 93 -33.88 -1.48 0.91
C ARG A 93 -33.45 -0.23 1.66
N PRO A 94 -32.84 -0.35 2.85
CA PRO A 94 -32.33 0.81 3.55
C PRO A 94 -31.34 1.54 2.64
N ALA A 95 -31.49 2.86 2.53
CA ALA A 95 -30.59 3.67 1.72
C ALA A 95 -29.17 3.59 2.30
N LYS A 96 -28.17 3.52 1.40
CA LYS A 96 -26.76 3.50 1.79
C LYS A 96 -26.35 4.82 2.44
N ARG A 97 -25.37 4.76 3.35
CA ARG A 97 -24.85 5.95 4.06
C ARG A 97 -23.42 6.31 3.63
N PRO A 98 -23.08 7.60 3.42
CA PRO A 98 -23.98 8.76 3.38
C PRO A 98 -24.94 8.69 2.18
N ALA A 99 -26.15 9.24 2.34
CA ALA A 99 -27.16 9.27 1.27
C ALA A 99 -26.85 10.34 0.20
N GLU A 100 -26.05 11.34 0.57
CA GLU A 100 -25.65 12.44 -0.28
C GLU A 100 -24.46 12.05 -1.16
N VAL A 101 -24.55 12.40 -2.45
CA VAL A 101 -23.52 12.12 -3.46
C VAL A 101 -22.63 13.34 -3.61
N VAL A 102 -21.31 13.14 -3.51
CA VAL A 102 -20.33 14.18 -3.81
C VAL A 102 -20.31 14.45 -5.31
N THR A 103 -20.35 15.73 -5.68
CA THR A 103 -20.27 16.21 -7.06
C THR A 103 -19.13 17.21 -7.23
N GLU A 104 -18.88 17.65 -8.45
CA GLU A 104 -17.83 18.63 -8.73
C GLU A 104 -18.06 20.01 -8.10
N SER A 105 -19.29 20.33 -7.69
CA SER A 105 -19.62 21.57 -6.99
C SER A 105 -19.66 21.43 -5.46
N THR A 106 -19.45 20.23 -4.91
CA THR A 106 -19.47 20.02 -3.47
C THR A 106 -18.28 20.73 -2.82
N ASP A 107 -18.57 21.59 -1.83
CA ASP A 107 -17.52 22.31 -1.10
C ASP A 107 -16.66 21.35 -0.27
N CYS A 108 -15.43 21.78 0.00
CA CYS A 108 -14.45 20.93 0.66
C CYS A 108 -14.83 20.53 2.08
N THR A 109 -15.53 21.39 2.82
CA THR A 109 -15.98 21.08 4.19
C THR A 109 -17.03 19.98 4.16
N THR A 110 -18.00 20.09 3.24
CA THR A 110 -19.04 19.09 3.05
C THR A 110 -18.47 17.78 2.53
N TRP A 111 -17.52 17.80 1.59
CA TRP A 111 -16.87 16.58 1.11
C TRP A 111 -16.12 15.88 2.26
N TRP A 112 -15.33 16.60 3.05
CA TRP A 112 -14.66 16.03 4.22
C TRP A 112 -15.64 15.38 5.21
N ARG A 113 -16.80 16.02 5.46
CA ARG A 113 -17.86 15.46 6.31
C ARG A 113 -18.41 14.15 5.74
N LEU A 114 -18.74 14.12 4.45
CA LEU A 114 -19.28 12.94 3.77
C LEU A 114 -18.27 11.79 3.72
N TYR A 115 -17.00 12.13 3.49
CA TYR A 115 -15.89 11.18 3.54
C TYR A 115 -15.78 10.52 4.93
N ASP A 116 -15.82 11.31 5.99
CA ASP A 116 -15.79 10.80 7.37
C ASP A 116 -17.00 9.93 7.70
N GLU A 117 -18.20 10.34 7.25
CA GLU A 117 -19.43 9.59 7.47
C GLU A 117 -19.39 8.22 6.79
N SER A 118 -18.85 8.18 5.56
CA SER A 118 -18.52 6.94 4.84
C SER A 118 -17.53 6.10 5.64
N ALA A 119 -16.39 6.68 6.05
CA ALA A 119 -15.37 5.96 6.82
C ALA A 119 -15.91 5.39 8.14
N ALA A 120 -16.76 6.15 8.84
CA ALA A 120 -17.45 5.71 10.04
C ALA A 120 -18.47 4.59 9.77
N CYS A 121 -19.16 4.62 8.62
CA CYS A 121 -20.05 3.55 8.18
C CYS A 121 -19.29 2.23 7.96
N PHE A 122 -18.12 2.31 7.31
CA PHE A 122 -17.28 1.13 7.06
C PHE A 122 -16.55 0.60 8.31
N GLY A 123 -16.43 1.41 9.37
CA GLY A 123 -15.70 1.08 10.61
C GLY A 123 -16.06 -0.30 11.19
N PRO A 124 -17.35 -0.61 11.46
CA PRO A 124 -17.79 -1.90 12.00
C PRO A 124 -17.55 -3.10 11.09
N TYR A 125 -17.27 -2.88 9.79
CA TYR A 125 -17.01 -3.91 8.79
C TYR A 125 -15.53 -4.16 8.52
N ARG A 126 -14.64 -3.48 9.24
CA ARG A 126 -13.21 -3.77 9.19
C ARG A 126 -12.91 -5.13 9.82
N THR A 127 -12.07 -5.90 9.14
CA THR A 127 -11.56 -7.18 9.63
C THR A 127 -10.27 -6.95 10.42
N THR A 128 -9.87 -7.92 11.24
CA THR A 128 -8.63 -7.86 12.03
C THR A 128 -7.36 -7.80 11.18
N ARG A 129 -7.44 -8.17 9.89
CA ARG A 129 -6.32 -8.11 8.92
C ARG A 129 -6.35 -6.85 8.05
N GLY A 130 -7.22 -5.88 8.37
CA GLY A 130 -7.29 -4.58 7.66
C GLY A 130 -8.17 -4.56 6.40
N GLY A 131 -8.79 -5.67 6.01
CA GLY A 131 -9.76 -5.71 4.91
C GLY A 131 -11.15 -5.21 5.32
N ILE A 132 -12.03 -4.95 4.35
CA ILE A 132 -13.46 -4.62 4.55
C ILE A 132 -14.31 -5.83 4.14
N ARG A 133 -15.28 -6.22 4.98
CA ARG A 133 -16.22 -7.30 4.63
C ARG A 133 -17.15 -6.87 3.49
N ALA A 134 -17.49 -7.78 2.59
CA ALA A 134 -18.24 -7.47 1.38
C ALA A 134 -19.64 -6.89 1.66
N GLU A 135 -20.27 -7.28 2.77
CA GLU A 135 -21.61 -6.80 3.14
C GLU A 135 -21.62 -5.30 3.46
N ALA A 136 -20.45 -4.70 3.74
CA ALA A 136 -20.33 -3.26 3.96
C ALA A 136 -20.74 -2.46 2.73
N PHE A 137 -20.43 -2.95 1.53
CA PHE A 137 -20.72 -2.24 0.28
C PHE A 137 -22.21 -2.26 -0.08
N GLU A 138 -22.99 -3.12 0.55
CA GLU A 138 -24.45 -3.11 0.46
C GLU A 138 -25.07 -2.04 1.38
N ALA A 139 -24.38 -1.65 2.46
CA ALA A 139 -24.88 -0.71 3.48
C ALA A 139 -24.24 0.70 3.41
N CYS A 140 -23.02 0.82 2.91
CA CYS A 140 -22.21 2.04 2.94
C CYS A 140 -21.84 2.50 1.52
N ASN A 141 -21.87 3.80 1.30
CA ASN A 141 -21.41 4.42 0.06
C ASN A 141 -19.93 4.76 0.15
N VAL A 142 -19.18 4.44 -0.90
CA VAL A 142 -17.76 4.77 -1.00
C VAL A 142 -17.63 6.22 -1.46
N ILE A 143 -17.05 7.07 -0.60
CA ILE A 143 -16.70 8.45 -0.93
C ILE A 143 -15.17 8.52 -1.09
N ALA A 144 -14.71 9.06 -2.22
CA ALA A 144 -13.29 9.23 -2.50
C ALA A 144 -12.65 10.26 -1.55
N SER A 145 -11.35 10.12 -1.29
CA SER A 145 -10.59 11.09 -0.48
C SER A 145 -10.65 12.48 -1.13
N PRO A 146 -11.05 13.53 -0.38
CA PRO A 146 -11.07 14.89 -0.88
C PRO A 146 -9.68 15.51 -1.05
N GLU A 147 -8.61 14.89 -0.56
CA GLU A 147 -7.25 15.49 -0.53
C GLU A 147 -6.75 15.96 -1.90
N ALA A 148 -7.11 15.24 -2.97
CA ALA A 148 -6.73 15.60 -4.32
C ALA A 148 -7.30 16.96 -4.80
N LYS A 149 -8.49 17.34 -4.30
CA LYS A 149 -9.15 18.60 -4.67
C LYS A 149 -9.06 19.65 -3.57
N CYS A 150 -9.13 19.22 -2.32
CA CYS A 150 -9.28 20.06 -1.14
C CYS A 150 -7.99 20.23 -0.33
N GLY A 151 -6.92 19.55 -0.72
CA GLY A 151 -5.66 19.54 0.02
C GLY A 151 -5.71 18.71 1.31
N PRO A 152 -4.57 18.58 2.00
CA PRO A 152 -4.48 17.82 3.24
C PRO A 152 -5.37 18.44 4.32
N ARG A 153 -5.92 17.59 5.19
CA ARG A 153 -6.75 18.05 6.29
C ARG A 153 -5.91 18.86 7.28
N VAL A 154 -6.27 20.13 7.48
CA VAL A 154 -5.65 20.96 8.51
C VAL A 154 -6.23 20.55 9.86
N THR A 155 -5.69 19.49 10.46
CA THR A 155 -6.01 19.16 11.85
C THR A 155 -5.33 20.19 12.74
N ALA A 156 -6.10 21.07 13.38
CA ALA A 156 -5.57 21.95 14.40
C ALA A 156 -4.86 21.11 15.49
N PRO A 157 -3.68 21.53 15.99
CA PRO A 157 -3.04 20.83 17.09
C PRO A 157 -3.98 20.83 18.30
N ARG A 158 -4.14 19.65 18.92
CA ARG A 158 -4.87 19.49 20.19
C ARG A 158 -4.10 20.11 21.35
#